data_AF-A0A3S3V0A3-F1
#
_entry.id   AF-A0A3S3V0A3-F1
#
_cell.length_a   1.000
_cell.length_b   1.000
_cell.length_c   1.000
_cell.angle_alpha   90.00
_cell.angle_beta   90.00
_cell.angle_gamma   90.00
#
_symmetry.space_group_name_H-M   'P 1'
#
loop_
_entity.id
_entity.type
_entity.pdbx_description
1 polymer ?
#
loop_
_entity_poly.entity_id
_entity_poly.type
_entity_poly.pdbx_seq_one_letter_code
_entity_poly.pdbx_strand_id
1 'polypeptide(L)'
;MTRHARGARPLRRSGEQAMTPAGPNLRIEAPRLRDSRDESLPCVATDRCAFATDQKPTGVGDFSKIPNGTGGLQDLLPVLWAQGVNTGRLTPCEFVAVASTNITRILNMYPRKGAVLVGADADLAVWEPEKEGVVTAATQESRIDYNVFQGQKPKGRPRYTLSRGRAAFEEGKGRPAPGRGQFTPRAPRPAVNRTLSAWKELSARRPVSRSGIRASGV
;
A
#
# COMPACT_ATOMS: atom_id res chain seq x y z
N MET A 1 -6.02 57.77 35.90
CA MET A 1 -5.48 57.80 34.52
C MET A 1 -5.27 56.37 34.04
N THR A 2 -6.18 55.91 33.20
CA THR A 2 -6.24 54.60 32.54
C THR A 2 -5.26 54.52 31.36
N ARG A 3 -4.60 53.35 31.18
CA ARG A 3 -4.11 52.80 29.89
C ARG A 3 -3.79 51.31 30.12
N HIS A 4 -4.76 50.43 29.93
CA HIS A 4 -5.00 49.62 28.73
C HIS A 4 -4.05 48.43 28.55
N ALA A 5 -4.61 47.26 28.93
CA ALA A 5 -4.16 45.94 28.57
C ALA A 5 -4.00 45.78 27.05
N ARG A 6 -2.92 45.13 26.62
CA ARG A 6 -2.83 44.54 25.28
C ARG A 6 -3.01 43.04 25.41
N GLY A 7 -4.19 42.58 24.99
CA GLY A 7 -4.57 41.19 25.00
C GLY A 7 -3.65 40.33 24.13
N ALA A 8 -3.32 39.15 24.64
CA ALA A 8 -2.85 38.04 23.85
C ALA A 8 -3.90 37.75 22.76
N ARG A 9 -3.53 37.92 21.50
CA ARG A 9 -4.37 37.51 20.38
C ARG A 9 -4.37 35.98 20.32
N PRO A 10 -5.53 35.32 20.23
CA PRO A 10 -5.58 33.88 19.99
C PRO A 10 -4.99 33.59 18.62
N LEU A 11 -4.10 32.59 18.56
CA LEU A 11 -3.62 31.99 17.31
C LEU A 11 -4.85 31.60 16.49
N ARG A 12 -5.10 32.36 15.43
CA ARG A 12 -6.15 32.04 14.46
C ARG A 12 -5.87 30.65 13.92
N ARG A 13 -6.89 29.78 13.97
CA ARG A 13 -6.97 28.57 13.16
C ARG A 13 -6.95 29.00 11.69
N SER A 14 -5.75 29.08 11.10
CA SER A 14 -5.58 29.35 9.68
C SER A 14 -5.23 28.04 8.98
N GLY A 15 -6.21 27.51 8.24
CA GLY A 15 -5.97 26.61 7.13
C GLY A 15 -5.64 25.18 7.53
N GLU A 16 -6.61 24.29 7.31
CA GLU A 16 -6.48 23.16 6.39
C GLU A 16 -5.31 23.33 5.38
N GLN A 17 -4.07 23.22 5.83
CA GLN A 17 -2.96 22.91 4.94
C GLN A 17 -2.96 21.41 4.79
N ALA A 18 -3.64 20.96 3.75
CA ALA A 18 -3.53 19.60 3.25
C ALA A 18 -2.05 19.24 3.12
N MET A 19 -1.53 18.47 4.09
CA MET A 19 -0.25 17.80 3.96
C MET A 19 -0.37 16.79 2.83
N THR A 20 -0.09 17.17 1.59
CA THR A 20 0.09 16.23 0.48
C THR A 20 0.70 16.90 -0.76
N PRO A 21 1.46 16.18 -1.61
CA PRO A 21 1.20 14.77 -1.93
C PRO A 21 2.41 13.81 -2.14
N ALA A 22 2.25 12.56 -1.69
CA ALA A 22 2.84 11.40 -2.39
C ALA A 22 2.29 11.37 -3.82
N GLY A 23 3.07 10.99 -4.83
CA GLY A 23 2.56 10.88 -6.20
C GLY A 23 1.87 9.53 -6.43
N PRO A 24 0.65 9.44 -7.00
CA PRO A 24 -0.35 10.49 -7.26
C PRO A 24 -1.00 11.05 -5.99
N ASN A 25 -1.39 12.33 -6.02
CA ASN A 25 -1.91 13.06 -4.86
C ASN A 25 -3.06 12.34 -4.16
N LEU A 26 -3.09 12.42 -2.83
CA LEU A 26 -4.27 12.03 -2.06
C LEU A 26 -5.45 12.83 -2.60
N ARG A 27 -6.47 12.13 -3.11
CA ARG A 27 -7.69 12.78 -3.58
C ARG A 27 -8.52 13.18 -2.37
N ILE A 28 -9.08 14.39 -2.38
CA ILE A 28 -9.95 14.93 -1.30
C ILE A 28 -11.10 13.98 -1.01
N GLU A 29 -11.59 13.32 -2.06
CA GLU A 29 -12.31 12.07 -1.96
C GLU A 29 -11.36 10.97 -2.43
N ALA A 30 -10.77 10.22 -1.50
CA ALA A 30 -10.19 8.94 -1.87
C ALA A 30 -11.27 8.20 -2.65
N PRO A 31 -11.00 7.68 -3.87
CA PRO A 31 -11.97 6.84 -4.53
C PRO A 31 -12.37 5.82 -3.47
N ARG A 32 -13.64 5.86 -3.06
CA ARG A 32 -14.18 4.84 -2.15
C ARG A 32 -13.64 3.54 -2.70
N LEU A 33 -13.02 2.70 -1.88
CA LEU A 33 -12.86 1.27 -2.21
C LEU A 33 -14.23 0.90 -2.77
N ARG A 34 -14.31 0.88 -4.11
CA ARG A 34 -15.57 0.80 -4.83
C ARG A 34 -16.12 -0.55 -4.45
N ASP A 35 -17.44 -0.66 -4.53
CA ASP A 35 -18.21 -1.86 -4.31
C ASP A 35 -17.35 -3.14 -4.45
N SER A 36 -17.26 -3.91 -3.37
CA SER A 36 -16.44 -5.10 -3.09
C SER A 36 -16.16 -6.09 -4.25
N ARG A 37 -16.88 -5.95 -5.36
CA ARG A 37 -16.92 -6.79 -6.55
C ARG A 37 -16.10 -6.22 -7.73
N ASP A 38 -15.55 -5.02 -7.61
CA ASP A 38 -14.72 -4.43 -8.66
C ASP A 38 -13.29 -4.99 -8.59
N GLU A 39 -13.05 -6.12 -9.27
CA GLU A 39 -11.73 -6.77 -9.38
C GLU A 39 -10.67 -5.93 -10.14
N SER A 40 -11.01 -4.71 -10.58
CA SER A 40 -10.08 -3.84 -11.32
C SER A 40 -8.85 -3.37 -10.51
N LEU A 41 -8.92 -3.42 -9.17
CA LEU A 41 -7.81 -3.07 -8.27
C LEU A 41 -7.36 -4.31 -7.46
N PRO A 42 -6.45 -5.14 -8.01
CA PRO A 42 -6.18 -6.46 -7.45
C PRO A 42 -5.33 -6.45 -6.17
N CYS A 43 -4.66 -5.34 -5.83
CA CYS A 43 -3.79 -5.27 -4.65
C CYS A 43 -3.73 -3.88 -4.04
N VAL A 44 -3.50 -3.83 -2.72
CA VAL A 44 -3.28 -2.59 -1.97
C VAL A 44 -1.81 -2.52 -1.55
N ALA A 45 -1.22 -1.33 -1.67
CA ALA A 45 0.14 -1.03 -1.23
C ALA A 45 0.19 0.34 -0.55
N THR A 46 1.32 0.70 0.06
CA THR A 46 1.44 1.93 0.86
C THR A 46 2.20 3.05 0.17
N ASP A 47 2.95 2.76 -0.89
CA ASP A 47 3.95 3.68 -1.44
C ASP A 47 4.84 4.31 -0.34
N ARG A 48 5.37 3.46 0.56
CA ARG A 48 6.07 3.93 1.75
C ARG A 48 7.39 4.60 1.34
N CYS A 49 7.38 5.92 1.34
CA CYS A 49 8.53 6.79 1.19
C CYS A 49 8.35 7.93 2.19
N ALA A 50 9.10 7.98 3.29
CA ALA A 50 8.80 8.97 4.33
C ALA A 50 10.01 9.78 4.72
N PHE A 51 9.69 11.05 4.93
CA PHE A 51 10.58 12.13 5.27
C PHE A 51 10.09 12.69 6.60
N ALA A 52 11.01 13.00 7.51
CA ALA A 52 10.68 13.64 8.78
C ALA A 52 10.19 15.07 8.55
N THR A 53 9.56 15.67 9.55
CA THR A 53 8.97 17.01 9.44
C THR A 53 10.00 18.07 9.10
N ASP A 54 11.26 17.92 9.52
CA ASP A 54 12.36 18.86 9.20
C ASP A 54 12.80 18.81 7.72
N GLN A 55 12.53 17.71 7.02
CA GLN A 55 12.84 17.53 5.60
C GLN A 55 11.74 18.09 4.69
N LYS A 56 10.50 18.22 5.17
CA LYS A 56 9.36 18.71 4.38
C LYS A 56 9.46 20.21 3.99
N PRO A 57 9.98 21.11 4.84
CA PRO A 57 10.10 22.54 4.56
C PRO A 57 11.04 22.93 3.42
N THR A 58 11.78 21.98 2.81
CA THR A 58 12.63 22.28 1.64
C THR A 58 11.85 22.84 0.45
N GLY A 59 10.52 22.68 0.43
CA GLY A 59 9.63 23.29 -0.56
C GLY A 59 8.78 24.45 -0.06
N VAL A 60 9.14 25.11 1.05
CA VAL A 60 8.49 26.39 1.43
C VAL A 60 8.70 27.41 0.32
N GLY A 61 7.60 27.91 -0.24
CA GLY A 61 7.60 28.84 -1.38
C GLY A 61 7.62 28.16 -2.75
N ASP A 62 7.80 26.85 -2.83
CA ASP A 62 7.77 26.07 -4.08
C ASP A 62 7.47 24.60 -3.79
N PHE A 63 6.19 24.20 -3.96
CA PHE A 63 5.73 22.86 -3.61
C PHE A 63 6.44 21.75 -4.41
N SER A 64 7.01 22.05 -5.58
CA SER A 64 7.72 21.07 -6.40
C SER A 64 9.01 20.55 -5.74
N LYS A 65 9.51 21.26 -4.72
CA LYS A 65 10.72 20.92 -3.94
C LYS A 65 10.41 20.19 -2.62
N ILE A 66 9.13 19.95 -2.32
CA ILE A 66 8.75 19.14 -1.16
C ILE A 66 9.09 17.67 -1.49
N PRO A 67 9.83 16.94 -0.63
CA PRO A 67 10.09 15.54 -0.87
C PRO A 67 8.79 14.73 -0.74
N ASN A 68 8.37 14.12 -1.84
CA ASN A 68 7.10 13.44 -1.96
C ASN A 68 7.10 12.07 -1.29
N GLY A 69 6.11 11.83 -0.43
CA GLY A 69 5.90 10.55 0.23
C GLY A 69 5.37 10.64 1.66
N THR A 70 4.78 9.54 2.13
CA THR A 70 4.21 9.40 3.47
C THR A 70 4.58 8.07 4.15
N GLY A 71 4.31 8.00 5.46
CA GLY A 71 4.30 6.75 6.22
C GLY A 71 3.10 5.85 5.88
N GLY A 72 3.11 4.60 6.33
CA GLY A 72 1.92 3.75 6.20
C GLY A 72 2.14 2.24 6.24
N LEU A 73 3.39 1.75 6.16
CA LEU A 73 3.70 0.31 6.14
C LEU A 73 3.10 -0.44 7.34
N GLN A 74 3.23 0.11 8.54
CA GLN A 74 2.72 -0.47 9.78
C GLN A 74 1.18 -0.45 9.84
N ASP A 75 0.57 0.60 9.31
CA ASP A 75 -0.86 0.89 9.49
C ASP A 75 -1.74 0.32 8.39
N LEU A 76 -1.15 -0.10 7.25
CA LEU A 76 -1.90 -0.56 6.08
C LEU A 76 -2.94 -1.63 6.43
N LEU A 77 -2.50 -2.73 7.06
CA LEU A 77 -3.38 -3.86 7.31
C LEU A 77 -4.46 -3.54 8.35
N PRO A 78 -4.16 -2.91 9.50
CA PRO A 78 -5.20 -2.49 10.44
C PRO A 78 -6.22 -1.52 9.83
N VAL A 79 -5.76 -0.52 9.06
CA VAL A 79 -6.66 0.45 8.41
C VAL A 79 -7.50 -0.22 7.33
N LEU A 80 -6.91 -1.09 6.51
CA LEU A 80 -7.62 -1.84 5.47
C LEU A 80 -8.66 -2.80 6.07
N TRP A 81 -8.33 -3.49 7.17
CA TRP A 81 -9.29 -4.33 7.89
C TRP A 81 -10.45 -3.49 8.45
N ALA A 82 -10.13 -2.38 9.11
CA ALA A 82 -11.15 -1.52 9.71
C ALA A 82 -12.07 -0.85 8.68
N GLN A 83 -11.53 -0.40 7.54
CA GLN A 83 -12.29 0.29 6.50
C GLN A 83 -12.90 -0.65 5.46
N GLY A 84 -12.36 -1.86 5.32
CA GLY A 84 -12.80 -2.88 4.38
C GLY A 84 -13.68 -3.93 5.05
N VAL A 85 -13.09 -4.75 5.93
CA VAL A 85 -13.78 -5.90 6.53
C VAL A 85 -14.85 -5.45 7.52
N ASN A 86 -14.51 -4.59 8.48
CA ASN A 86 -15.47 -4.19 9.51
C ASN A 86 -16.65 -3.36 8.97
N THR A 87 -16.49 -2.72 7.81
CA THR A 87 -17.57 -1.97 7.15
C THR A 87 -18.37 -2.81 6.15
N GLY A 88 -18.02 -4.09 5.97
CA GLY A 88 -18.68 -5.00 5.02
C GLY A 88 -18.31 -4.77 3.55
N ARG A 89 -17.28 -3.97 3.26
CA ARG A 89 -16.77 -3.75 1.89
C ARG A 89 -15.79 -4.81 1.41
N LEU A 90 -15.24 -5.61 2.31
CA LEU A 90 -14.42 -6.76 2.00
C LEU A 90 -14.84 -7.93 2.89
N THR A 91 -14.88 -9.12 2.33
CA THR A 91 -14.80 -10.35 3.12
C THR A 91 -13.38 -10.53 3.65
N PRO A 92 -13.17 -11.32 4.72
CA PRO A 92 -11.83 -11.67 5.18
C PRO A 92 -10.95 -12.32 4.09
N CYS A 93 -11.56 -13.11 3.20
CA CYS A 93 -10.87 -13.73 2.07
C CYS A 93 -10.40 -12.69 1.04
N GLU A 94 -11.23 -11.71 0.71
CA GLU A 94 -10.84 -10.60 -0.18
C GLU A 94 -9.75 -9.74 0.44
N PHE A 95 -9.81 -9.49 1.75
CA PHE A 95 -8.72 -8.84 2.49
C PHE A 95 -7.39 -9.58 2.30
N VAL A 96 -7.36 -10.90 2.48
CA VAL A 96 -6.15 -11.72 2.25
C VAL A 96 -5.71 -11.62 0.78
N ALA A 97 -6.65 -11.65 -0.16
CA ALA A 97 -6.37 -11.58 -1.59
C ALA A 97 -5.67 -10.28 -1.98
N VAL A 98 -6.23 -9.13 -1.60
CA VAL A 98 -5.70 -7.80 -1.97
C VAL A 98 -4.46 -7.41 -1.16
N ALA A 99 -4.30 -7.93 0.05
CA ALA A 99 -3.14 -7.66 0.90
C ALA A 99 -1.95 -8.57 0.61
N SER A 100 -2.15 -9.75 0.02
CA SER A 100 -1.07 -10.74 -0.17
C SER A 100 -1.20 -11.61 -1.42
N THR A 101 -2.23 -12.43 -1.55
CA THR A 101 -2.26 -13.51 -2.54
C THR A 101 -2.18 -12.99 -3.97
N ASN A 102 -2.90 -11.93 -4.32
CA ASN A 102 -2.92 -11.39 -5.68
C ASN A 102 -1.56 -10.85 -6.10
N ILE A 103 -0.88 -10.07 -5.24
CA ILE A 103 0.45 -9.55 -5.58
C ILE A 103 1.47 -10.68 -5.72
N THR A 104 1.37 -11.75 -4.93
CA THR A 104 2.27 -12.91 -5.08
C THR A 104 2.03 -13.69 -6.37
N ARG A 105 0.79 -13.75 -6.89
CA ARG A 105 0.50 -14.30 -8.22
C ARG A 105 1.06 -13.40 -9.34
N ILE A 106 0.85 -12.09 -9.24
CA ILE A 106 1.37 -11.09 -10.19
C ILE A 106 2.90 -11.17 -10.26
N LEU A 107 3.56 -11.30 -9.11
CA LEU A 107 5.01 -11.40 -8.99
C LEU A 107 5.57 -12.81 -9.22
N ASN A 108 4.72 -13.78 -9.62
CA ASN A 108 5.09 -15.16 -9.90
C ASN A 108 5.76 -15.90 -8.71
N MET A 109 5.27 -15.65 -7.49
CA MET A 109 5.75 -16.24 -6.23
C MET A 109 4.74 -17.15 -5.55
N TYR A 110 3.49 -17.20 -6.02
CA TYR A 110 2.47 -18.12 -5.50
C TYR A 110 2.78 -19.57 -5.95
N PRO A 111 2.63 -20.60 -5.10
CA PRO A 111 2.12 -20.56 -3.72
C PRO A 111 3.21 -20.39 -2.65
N ARG A 112 4.49 -20.21 -3.02
CA ARG A 112 5.57 -20.05 -2.02
C ARG A 112 5.32 -18.89 -1.06
N LYS A 113 4.74 -17.79 -1.53
CA LYS A 113 4.31 -16.64 -0.73
C LYS A 113 2.80 -16.43 -0.87
N GLY A 114 2.19 -15.77 0.13
CA GLY A 114 0.78 -15.36 0.07
C GLY A 114 -0.21 -16.53 0.14
N ALA A 115 0.21 -17.65 0.72
CA ALA A 115 -0.59 -18.86 0.88
C ALA A 115 -0.31 -19.52 2.24
N VAL A 116 -1.35 -20.14 2.82
CA VAL A 116 -1.22 -21.06 3.95
C VAL A 116 -1.42 -22.47 3.39
N LEU A 117 -0.34 -23.04 2.87
CA LEU A 117 -0.32 -24.36 2.22
C LEU A 117 0.95 -25.11 2.60
N VAL A 118 0.89 -26.44 2.57
CA VAL A 118 2.08 -27.27 2.75
C VAL A 118 3.11 -26.91 1.68
N GLY A 119 4.35 -26.64 2.10
CA GLY A 119 5.45 -26.21 1.23
C GLY A 119 5.56 -24.70 0.99
N ALA A 120 4.60 -23.88 1.45
CA ALA A 120 4.74 -22.43 1.42
C ALA A 120 5.71 -21.93 2.51
N ASP A 121 6.32 -20.76 2.30
CA ASP A 121 7.11 -20.11 3.34
C ASP A 121 6.16 -19.74 4.51
N ALA A 122 6.57 -20.04 5.75
CA ALA A 122 5.81 -19.71 6.95
C ALA A 122 5.88 -18.20 7.31
N ASP A 123 5.41 -17.36 6.39
CA ASP A 123 5.16 -15.93 6.58
C ASP A 123 3.67 -15.76 6.93
N LEU A 124 3.38 -15.64 8.23
CA LEU A 124 2.02 -15.73 8.77
C LEU A 124 1.73 -14.56 9.69
N ALA A 125 0.48 -14.10 9.71
CA ALA A 125 -0.01 -13.17 10.71
C ALA A 125 -1.14 -13.85 11.50
N VAL A 126 -0.98 -13.92 12.82
CA VAL A 126 -2.07 -14.31 13.72
C VAL A 126 -2.85 -13.04 14.03
N TRP A 127 -4.06 -12.94 13.47
CA TRP A 127 -4.84 -11.72 13.46
C TRP A 127 -5.91 -11.72 14.56
N GLU A 128 -6.00 -10.64 15.33
CA GLU A 128 -7.07 -10.38 16.28
C GLU A 128 -8.07 -9.39 15.69
N PRO A 129 -9.24 -9.84 15.21
CA PRO A 129 -10.20 -8.97 14.56
C PRO A 129 -10.80 -7.94 15.52
N GLU A 130 -10.91 -8.28 16.80
CA GLU A 130 -11.56 -7.43 17.81
C GLU A 130 -10.60 -6.48 18.53
N LYS A 131 -9.28 -6.62 18.31
CA LYS A 131 -8.29 -5.81 19.02
C LYS A 131 -8.29 -4.38 18.51
N GLU A 132 -8.63 -3.45 19.39
CA GLU A 132 -8.52 -2.02 19.11
C GLU A 132 -7.12 -1.48 19.42
N GLY A 133 -6.77 -0.40 18.75
CA GLY A 133 -5.83 0.56 19.32
C GLY A 133 -5.67 1.81 18.47
N VAL A 134 -5.16 2.86 19.11
CA VAL A 134 -5.01 4.17 18.50
C VAL A 134 -3.73 4.20 17.68
N VAL A 135 -3.81 4.67 16.43
CA VAL A 135 -2.63 4.96 15.63
C VAL A 135 -2.03 6.28 16.11
N THR A 136 -0.78 6.23 16.57
CA THR A 136 -0.05 7.42 17.01
C THR A 136 1.40 7.37 16.55
N ALA A 137 1.95 8.53 16.19
CA ALA A 137 3.38 8.67 15.92
C ALA A 137 4.27 8.30 17.13
N ALA A 138 3.75 8.39 18.35
CA ALA A 138 4.48 8.03 19.57
C ALA A 138 4.68 6.51 19.74
N THR A 139 3.86 5.68 19.09
CA THR A 139 3.88 4.21 19.25
C THR A 139 4.19 3.47 17.95
N GLN A 140 4.56 4.21 16.89
CA GLN A 140 4.91 3.61 15.61
C GLN A 140 6.37 3.15 15.59
N GLU A 141 6.65 2.13 14.79
CA GLU A 141 7.99 1.63 14.48
C GLU A 141 8.69 2.51 13.43
N SER A 142 7.93 3.31 12.68
CA SER A 142 8.47 4.25 11.70
C SER A 142 9.34 5.31 12.39
N ARG A 143 10.52 5.59 11.83
CA ARG A 143 11.48 6.58 12.37
C ARG A 143 11.09 8.04 12.18
N ILE A 144 9.97 8.32 11.52
CA ILE A 144 9.47 9.68 11.31
C ILE A 144 8.64 10.12 12.52
N ASP A 145 8.49 11.43 12.69
CA ASP A 145 7.90 12.08 13.85
C ASP A 145 6.39 12.36 13.74
N TYR A 146 5.76 11.99 12.61
CA TYR A 146 4.32 12.10 12.40
C TYR A 146 3.72 10.81 11.83
N ASN A 147 2.39 10.70 11.83
CA ASN A 147 1.66 9.63 11.18
C ASN A 147 0.44 10.20 10.45
N VAL A 148 0.21 9.82 9.20
CA VAL A 148 -0.92 10.33 8.40
C VAL A 148 -2.28 9.76 8.85
N PHE A 149 -2.27 8.67 9.59
CA PHE A 149 -3.44 8.04 10.22
C PHE A 149 -3.59 8.43 11.71
N GLN A 150 -2.90 9.49 12.17
CA GLN A 150 -2.91 9.91 13.56
C GLN A 150 -4.31 9.99 14.17
N GLY A 151 -4.51 9.35 15.32
CA GLY A 151 -5.76 9.37 16.08
C GLY A 151 -6.83 8.38 15.59
N GLN A 152 -6.64 7.72 14.45
CA GLN A 152 -7.53 6.66 14.01
C GLN A 152 -7.50 5.48 14.99
N LYS A 153 -8.64 4.79 15.14
CA LYS A 153 -8.80 3.65 16.05
C LYS A 153 -9.21 2.38 15.28
N PRO A 154 -8.35 1.87 14.39
CA PRO A 154 -8.66 0.63 13.68
C PRO A 154 -8.84 -0.52 14.68
N LYS A 155 -9.91 -1.30 14.45
CA LYS A 155 -10.21 -2.55 15.14
C LYS A 155 -9.81 -3.70 14.23
N GLY A 156 -8.88 -4.55 14.65
CA GLY A 156 -8.23 -5.56 13.81
C GLY A 156 -6.72 -5.33 13.74
N ARG A 157 -5.94 -6.15 14.44
CA ARG A 157 -4.47 -6.02 14.51
C ARG A 157 -3.76 -7.38 14.54
N PRO A 158 -2.50 -7.48 14.11
CA PRO A 158 -1.74 -8.70 14.29
C PRO A 158 -1.35 -8.86 15.78
N ARG A 159 -1.61 -10.02 16.38
CA ARG A 159 -1.03 -10.41 17.68
C ARG A 159 0.39 -10.96 17.49
N TYR A 160 0.57 -11.80 16.47
CA TYR A 160 1.87 -12.34 16.08
C TYR A 160 2.11 -12.17 14.59
N THR A 161 3.35 -11.88 14.22
CA THR A 161 3.80 -11.98 12.83
C THR A 161 5.01 -12.90 12.77
N LEU A 162 4.89 -13.95 11.97
CA LEU A 162 5.97 -14.86 11.67
C LEU A 162 6.52 -14.52 10.30
N SER A 163 7.85 -14.57 10.18
CA SER A 163 8.50 -14.58 8.88
C SER A 163 9.38 -15.83 8.83
N ARG A 164 9.25 -16.65 7.79
CA ARG A 164 9.97 -17.94 7.64
C ARG A 164 9.96 -18.77 8.93
N GLY A 165 8.80 -18.90 9.55
CA GLY A 165 8.56 -19.72 10.73
C GLY A 165 9.13 -19.19 12.05
N ARG A 166 9.69 -17.98 12.10
CA ARG A 166 10.13 -17.35 13.36
C ARG A 166 9.31 -16.09 13.65
N ALA A 167 8.97 -15.90 14.92
CA ALA A 167 8.32 -14.69 15.40
C ALA A 167 9.20 -13.46 15.10
N ALA A 168 8.65 -12.53 14.32
CA ALA A 168 9.24 -11.22 14.02
C ALA A 168 8.51 -10.09 14.78
N PHE A 169 7.28 -10.34 15.21
CA PHE A 169 6.47 -9.45 16.03
C PHE A 169 5.61 -10.30 16.98
N GLU A 170 5.52 -9.86 18.23
CA GLU A 170 4.77 -10.54 19.28
C GLU A 170 4.22 -9.50 20.26
N GLU A 171 2.90 -9.48 20.43
CA GLU A 171 2.19 -8.70 21.45
C GLU A 171 2.64 -7.23 21.56
N GLY A 172 2.73 -6.55 20.40
CA GLY A 172 3.08 -5.13 20.35
C GLY A 172 4.59 -4.86 20.27
N LYS A 173 5.45 -5.88 20.30
CA LYS A 173 6.91 -5.72 20.25
C LYS A 173 7.49 -6.33 18.98
N GLY A 174 8.14 -5.50 18.17
CA GLY A 174 8.99 -5.96 17.09
C GLY A 174 10.25 -6.66 17.63
N ARG A 175 10.63 -7.78 17.00
CA ARG A 175 11.92 -8.45 17.22
C ARG A 175 12.70 -8.57 15.90
N PRO A 176 12.96 -7.45 15.19
CA PRO A 176 13.69 -7.53 13.93
C PRO A 176 15.15 -7.90 14.19
N ALA A 177 15.68 -8.84 13.40
CA ALA A 177 17.10 -9.09 13.28
C ALA A 177 17.56 -8.60 11.90
N PRO A 178 18.28 -7.47 11.80
CA PRO A 178 18.84 -7.00 10.53
C PRO A 178 19.59 -8.13 9.80
N GLY A 179 19.44 -8.22 8.48
CA GLY A 179 20.05 -9.29 7.68
C GLY A 179 19.29 -10.62 7.64
N ARG A 180 18.21 -10.80 8.43
CA ARG A 180 17.37 -12.02 8.35
C ARG A 180 16.53 -12.09 7.07
N GLY A 181 16.16 -10.94 6.51
CA GLY A 181 15.51 -10.84 5.21
C GLY A 181 16.38 -11.50 4.14
N GLN A 182 15.74 -12.16 3.17
CA GLN A 182 16.46 -12.74 2.03
C GLN A 182 15.74 -12.33 0.76
N PHE A 183 16.53 -12.06 -0.28
CA PHE A 183 16.02 -11.83 -1.63
C PHE A 183 15.22 -13.05 -2.10
N THR A 184 14.07 -12.79 -2.72
CA THR A 184 13.23 -13.84 -3.31
C THR A 184 13.31 -13.72 -4.83
N PRO A 185 14.07 -14.58 -5.52
CA PRO A 185 14.13 -14.53 -6.98
C PRO A 185 12.76 -14.85 -7.58
N ARG A 186 12.44 -14.19 -8.69
CA ARG A 186 11.17 -14.32 -9.39
C ARG A 186 11.41 -14.84 -10.80
N ALA A 187 10.75 -15.93 -11.16
CA ALA A 187 10.81 -16.44 -12.52
C ALA A 187 10.05 -15.51 -13.47
N PRO A 188 10.58 -15.24 -14.68
CA PRO A 188 9.86 -14.44 -15.67
C PRO A 188 8.66 -15.20 -16.23
N ARG A 189 7.83 -14.50 -17.04
CA ARG A 189 6.69 -15.07 -17.78
C ARG A 189 5.65 -15.77 -16.90
N PRO A 190 5.03 -15.09 -15.90
CA PRO A 190 3.86 -15.62 -15.21
C PRO A 190 2.71 -15.91 -16.19
N ALA A 191 1.66 -16.57 -15.70
CA ALA A 191 0.53 -17.04 -16.51
C ALA A 191 -0.04 -15.94 -17.43
N VAL A 192 -0.23 -14.71 -16.91
CA VAL A 192 -0.74 -13.58 -17.68
C VAL A 192 0.11 -13.25 -18.91
N ASN A 193 1.44 -13.34 -18.81
CA ASN A 193 2.33 -13.11 -19.97
C ASN A 193 2.17 -14.21 -21.01
N ARG A 194 2.06 -15.47 -20.59
CA ARG A 194 1.87 -16.61 -21.51
C ARG A 194 0.55 -16.50 -22.24
N THR A 195 -0.52 -16.18 -21.51
CA THR A 195 -1.86 -15.95 -22.09
C THR A 195 -1.84 -14.78 -23.05
N LEU A 196 -1.20 -13.66 -22.70
CA LEU A 196 -1.08 -12.51 -23.59
C LEU A 196 -0.30 -12.85 -24.87
N SER A 197 0.82 -13.58 -24.76
CA SER A 197 1.58 -14.03 -25.94
C SER A 197 0.74 -14.92 -26.84
N ALA A 198 0.04 -15.92 -26.29
CA ALA A 198 -0.83 -16.80 -27.05
C ALA A 198 -1.97 -16.01 -27.72
N TRP A 199 -2.58 -15.06 -27.01
CA TRP A 199 -3.60 -14.18 -27.57
C TRP A 199 -3.07 -13.34 -28.74
N LYS A 200 -1.87 -12.78 -28.60
CA LYS A 200 -1.23 -11.99 -29.66
C LYS A 200 -0.89 -12.83 -30.88
N GLU A 201 -0.51 -14.09 -30.69
CA GLU A 201 -0.28 -15.04 -31.78
C GLU A 201 -1.58 -15.39 -32.51
N LEU A 202 -2.65 -15.69 -31.76
CA LEU A 202 -3.97 -16.00 -32.30
C LEU A 202 -4.58 -14.82 -33.07
N SER A 203 -4.38 -13.60 -32.57
CA SER A 203 -4.90 -12.36 -33.16
C SER A 203 -3.93 -11.68 -34.13
N ALA A 204 -2.82 -12.34 -34.48
CA ALA A 204 -1.82 -11.78 -35.37
C ALA A 204 -2.42 -11.54 -36.77
N ARG A 205 -2.29 -10.31 -37.26
CA ARG A 205 -2.72 -9.95 -38.63
C ARG A 205 -1.83 -10.69 -39.62
N ARG A 206 -2.45 -11.49 -40.50
CA ARG A 206 -1.74 -12.22 -41.56
C ARG A 206 -1.85 -11.47 -42.89
N PRO A 207 -0.76 -11.38 -43.67
CA PRO A 207 -0.84 -10.80 -45.01
C PRO A 207 -1.74 -11.66 -45.90
N VAL A 208 -2.46 -11.02 -46.82
CA VAL A 208 -3.18 -11.73 -47.88
C VAL A 208 -2.17 -12.15 -48.93
N SER A 209 -2.05 -13.46 -49.17
CA SER A 209 -1.21 -13.99 -50.25
C SER A 209 -1.78 -13.54 -51.61
N ARG A 210 -0.96 -12.90 -52.44
CA ARG A 210 -1.35 -12.42 -53.77
C ARG A 210 -0.35 -12.90 -54.82
N SER A 211 -0.84 -13.51 -55.90
CA SER A 211 -0.06 -13.82 -57.11
C SER A 211 -0.25 -12.72 -58.16
N GLY A 212 0.74 -12.52 -59.04
CA GLY A 212 0.62 -11.57 -60.15
C GLY A 212 0.58 -10.10 -59.70
N ILE A 213 1.35 -9.74 -58.66
CA ILE A 213 1.50 -8.36 -58.20
C ILE A 213 2.01 -7.52 -59.38
N ARG A 214 1.22 -6.54 -59.83
CA ARG A 214 1.55 -5.69 -60.97
C ARG A 214 2.84 -4.92 -60.69
N ALA A 215 3.67 -4.75 -61.72
CA ALA A 215 4.81 -3.85 -61.68
C ALA A 215 4.32 -2.44 -61.31
N SER A 216 5.01 -1.81 -60.36
CA SER A 216 4.77 -0.42 -59.97
C SER A 216 5.84 0.47 -60.60
N GLY A 217 5.45 1.66 -61.07
CA GLY A 217 6.38 2.66 -61.61
C GLY A 217 5.78 3.41 -62.80
N VAL A 218 6.32 4.60 -63.09
CA VAL A 218 6.02 5.42 -64.27
C VAL A 218 6.90 4.97 -65.43
#